data_AF-A0A6G1ZE23-F1
#
_entry.id   AF-A0A6G1ZE23-F1
#
_cell.length_a   1.000
_cell.length_b   1.000
_cell.length_c   1.000
_cell.angle_alpha   90.00
_cell.angle_beta   90.00
_cell.angle_gamma   90.00
#
_symmetry.space_group_name_H-M   'P 1'
#
loop_
_entity.id
_entity.type
_entity.pdbx_description
1 polymer ?
#
loop_
_entity_poly.entity_id
_entity_poly.type
_entity_poly.pdbx_seq_one_letter_code
_entity_poly.pdbx_strand_id
1 'polypeptide(L)'
;MAKCLHPFSLPGVGVVPCGRCPNCRSNKRQSWIYRLECEARQYPLSLFVTLTYDDEHLPMERIGSDLFAQEVPVVSKRDVQLFMKRLRRKYEDYKIRFFLTSEYGTENGRPHYHMILFGFPFTGKKAGDLLAECWQQGFVQAHPLTQREISYTCKYMYEKSAIPSVLQDVKSAKPFMMCSRRPGIGYVWLSEYILDFYRKHPRSYVMSAHGLKQAMPRYFAEKLYDDDMKEFLKEFRSAFYADLQVKGYNEFINMDARTRFLHDRMIIEMKEEYEKRANARLKSKK
;
A
#
# COMPACT_ATOMS: atom_id res chain seq x y z
N MET A 1 -14.28 3.16 -2.35
CA MET A 1 -13.50 2.02 -1.81
C MET A 1 -14.02 0.74 -2.46
N ALA A 2 -13.16 -0.17 -2.90
CA ALA A 2 -13.62 -1.42 -3.47
C ALA A 2 -14.19 -2.34 -2.37
N LYS A 3 -15.41 -2.85 -2.54
CA LYS A 3 -16.06 -3.74 -1.55
C LYS A 3 -15.30 -5.08 -1.46
N CYS A 4 -15.17 -5.65 -0.27
CA CYS A 4 -14.57 -6.98 -0.11
C CYS A 4 -15.38 -8.03 -0.89
N LEU A 5 -14.69 -8.95 -1.59
CA LEU A 5 -15.36 -10.02 -2.35
C LEU A 5 -15.87 -11.16 -1.47
N HIS A 6 -15.20 -11.41 -0.34
CA HIS A 6 -15.51 -12.51 0.57
C HIS A 6 -15.56 -12.02 2.02
N PRO A 7 -16.44 -11.06 2.36
CA PRO A 7 -16.56 -10.62 3.74
C PRO A 7 -17.08 -11.77 4.62
N PHE A 8 -16.73 -11.76 5.90
CA PHE A 8 -17.28 -12.70 6.88
C PHE A 8 -17.73 -11.97 8.14
N SER A 9 -18.68 -12.55 8.86
CA SER A 9 -19.23 -11.97 10.08
C SER A 9 -18.50 -12.52 11.30
N LEU A 10 -18.08 -11.63 12.19
CA LEU A 10 -17.51 -11.99 13.49
C LEU A 10 -18.53 -11.69 14.59
N PRO A 11 -18.79 -12.62 15.53
CA PRO A 11 -19.67 -12.38 16.67
C PRO A 11 -19.23 -11.13 17.46
N GLY A 12 -20.16 -10.22 17.76
CA GLY A 12 -19.89 -8.99 18.50
C GLY A 12 -19.14 -7.88 17.74
N VAL A 13 -18.66 -8.14 16.52
CA VAL A 13 -17.91 -7.16 15.70
C VAL A 13 -18.64 -6.82 14.39
N GLY A 14 -19.40 -7.78 13.85
CA GLY A 14 -20.13 -7.64 12.60
C GLY A 14 -19.30 -8.01 11.37
N VAL A 15 -19.68 -7.47 10.21
CA VAL A 15 -19.09 -7.84 8.91
C VAL A 15 -17.70 -7.21 8.73
N VAL A 16 -16.68 -8.05 8.56
CA VAL A 16 -15.29 -7.63 8.37
C VAL A 16 -14.72 -8.04 7.00
N PRO A 17 -13.76 -7.28 6.45
CA PRO A 17 -13.11 -7.65 5.19
C PRO A 17 -12.16 -8.84 5.36
N CYS A 18 -12.04 -9.71 4.35
CA CYS A 18 -11.17 -10.90 4.44
C CYS A 18 -9.67 -10.63 4.44
N GLY A 19 -9.25 -9.41 4.08
CA GLY A 19 -7.85 -9.01 4.04
C GLY A 19 -7.02 -9.62 2.89
N ARG A 20 -7.54 -10.60 2.15
CA ARG A 20 -6.80 -11.37 1.12
C ARG A 20 -7.29 -11.14 -0.31
N CYS A 21 -8.57 -10.85 -0.51
CA CYS A 21 -9.11 -10.63 -1.86
C CYS A 21 -8.47 -9.41 -2.55
N PRO A 22 -8.49 -9.33 -3.89
CA PRO A 22 -7.91 -8.20 -4.63
C PRO A 22 -8.38 -6.83 -4.14
N ASN A 23 -9.65 -6.70 -3.79
CA ASN A 23 -10.23 -5.44 -3.28
C ASN A 23 -9.66 -5.07 -1.90
N CYS A 24 -9.50 -6.03 -1.00
CA CYS A 24 -8.87 -5.81 0.31
C CYS A 24 -7.39 -5.42 0.17
N ARG A 25 -6.65 -6.10 -0.71
CA ARG A 25 -5.24 -5.78 -1.00
C ARG A 25 -5.10 -4.37 -1.59
N SER A 26 -5.97 -4.01 -2.53
CA SER A 26 -6.02 -2.65 -3.11
C SER A 26 -6.32 -1.59 -2.05
N ASN A 27 -7.34 -1.80 -1.20
CA ASN A 27 -7.65 -0.87 -0.11
C ASN A 27 -6.49 -0.71 0.88
N LYS A 28 -5.79 -1.80 1.20
CA LYS A 28 -4.61 -1.77 2.08
C LYS A 28 -3.43 -1.04 1.43
N ARG A 29 -3.25 -1.19 0.11
CA ARG A 29 -2.28 -0.43 -0.69
C ARG A 29 -2.57 1.06 -0.65
N GLN A 30 -3.81 1.48 -0.92
CA GLN A 30 -4.20 2.89 -0.86
C GLN A 30 -3.99 3.50 0.54
N SER A 31 -4.29 2.73 1.59
CA SER A 31 -4.02 3.13 2.97
C SER A 31 -2.53 3.41 3.22
N TRP A 32 -1.63 2.59 2.70
CA TRP A 32 -0.18 2.84 2.79
C TRP A 32 0.26 4.03 1.95
N ILE A 33 -0.22 4.16 0.70
CA ILE A 33 0.08 5.31 -0.16
C ILE A 33 -0.27 6.60 0.56
N TYR A 34 -1.47 6.72 1.11
CA TYR A 34 -1.87 7.95 1.81
C TYR A 34 -0.99 8.24 3.03
N ARG A 35 -0.65 7.21 3.82
CA ARG A 35 0.23 7.38 4.99
C ARG A 35 1.63 7.84 4.59
N LEU A 36 2.17 7.32 3.49
CA LEU A 36 3.48 7.71 2.96
C LEU A 36 3.46 9.12 2.37
N GLU A 37 2.39 9.51 1.66
CA GLU A 37 2.20 10.89 1.23
C GLU A 37 2.11 11.86 2.41
N CYS A 38 1.36 11.49 3.45
CA CYS A 38 1.24 12.30 4.67
C CYS A 38 2.58 12.47 5.37
N GLU A 39 3.35 11.37 5.49
CA GLU A 39 4.72 11.43 6.01
C GLU A 39 5.59 12.33 5.13
N ALA A 40 5.61 12.14 3.80
CA ALA A 40 6.41 12.92 2.86
C ALA A 40 6.16 14.43 2.98
N ARG A 41 4.90 14.85 3.22
CA ARG A 41 4.55 16.27 3.43
C ARG A 41 5.23 16.90 4.64
N GLN A 42 5.70 16.10 5.60
CA GLN A 42 6.40 16.58 6.80
C GLN A 42 7.92 16.65 6.60
N TYR A 43 8.44 16.15 5.48
CA TYR A 43 9.85 16.08 5.18
C TYR A 43 10.14 16.83 3.87
N PRO A 44 10.76 18.03 3.93
CA PRO A 44 11.07 18.84 2.75
C PRO A 44 11.86 18.06 1.69
N LEU A 45 12.73 17.16 2.15
CA LEU A 45 13.50 16.26 1.31
C LEU A 45 13.13 14.81 1.63
N SER A 46 12.61 14.15 0.60
CA SER A 46 12.36 12.72 0.60
C SER A 46 12.94 12.12 -0.68
N LEU A 47 13.59 10.97 -0.56
CA LEU A 47 14.21 10.28 -1.68
C LEU A 47 13.53 8.94 -1.93
N PHE A 48 13.42 8.58 -3.20
CA PHE A 48 13.29 7.19 -3.59
C PHE A 48 14.67 6.61 -3.83
N VAL A 49 14.92 5.45 -3.23
CA VAL A 49 16.23 4.79 -3.22
C VAL A 49 16.05 3.33 -3.61
N THR A 50 16.77 2.90 -4.63
CA THR A 50 16.92 1.49 -5.01
C THR A 50 18.27 1.00 -4.53
N LEU A 51 18.27 -0.07 -3.74
CA LEU A 51 19.47 -0.78 -3.32
C LEU A 51 19.54 -2.12 -4.05
N THR A 52 20.67 -2.40 -4.68
CA THR A 52 20.91 -3.64 -5.42
C THR A 52 22.26 -4.21 -5.03
N TYR A 53 22.35 -5.55 -4.96
CA TYR A 53 23.62 -6.22 -4.69
C TYR A 53 24.55 -6.19 -5.90
N ASP A 54 25.86 -6.10 -5.66
CA ASP A 54 26.88 -6.54 -6.61
C ASP A 54 27.00 -8.08 -6.60
N ASP A 55 27.89 -8.65 -7.42
CA ASP A 55 28.04 -10.10 -7.53
C ASP A 55 28.74 -10.71 -6.32
N GLU A 56 29.63 -9.96 -5.67
CA GLU A 56 30.46 -10.45 -4.54
C GLU A 56 29.66 -10.53 -3.23
N HIS A 57 28.69 -9.63 -3.05
CA HIS A 57 27.89 -9.52 -1.83
C HIS A 57 26.47 -10.07 -1.95
N LEU A 58 26.12 -10.69 -3.09
CA LEU A 58 24.80 -11.25 -3.33
C LEU A 58 24.51 -12.40 -2.34
N PRO A 59 23.48 -12.29 -1.47
CA PRO A 59 23.17 -13.37 -0.54
C PRO A 59 22.60 -14.58 -1.30
N MET A 60 23.23 -15.73 -1.12
CA MET A 60 22.82 -16.99 -1.76
C MET A 60 22.28 -17.96 -0.71
N GLU A 61 21.21 -18.69 -1.06
CA GLU A 61 20.67 -19.79 -0.26
C GLU A 61 20.76 -21.08 -1.09
N ARG A 62 21.27 -22.15 -0.48
CA ARG A 62 21.38 -23.47 -1.11
C ARG A 62 20.08 -24.24 -0.90
N ILE A 63 19.34 -24.50 -1.98
CA ILE A 63 18.02 -25.13 -1.95
C ILE A 63 18.09 -26.53 -2.58
N GLY A 64 17.67 -27.55 -1.83
CA GLY A 64 17.65 -28.95 -2.27
C GLY A 64 18.59 -29.86 -1.47
N SER A 65 18.62 -31.15 -1.82
CA SER A 65 19.55 -32.14 -1.27
C SER A 65 20.83 -32.22 -2.11
N ASP A 66 21.92 -32.73 -1.53
CA ASP A 66 23.29 -32.44 -1.96
C ASP A 66 23.60 -32.55 -3.46
N LEU A 67 23.03 -33.53 -4.17
CA LEU A 67 23.27 -33.78 -5.59
C LEU A 67 22.47 -32.86 -6.55
N PHE A 68 21.39 -32.23 -6.09
CA PHE A 68 20.53 -31.34 -6.91
C PHE A 68 20.38 -29.95 -6.28
N ALA A 69 21.25 -29.61 -5.33
CA ALA A 69 21.18 -28.36 -4.63
C ALA A 69 21.49 -27.19 -5.58
N GLN A 70 20.59 -26.20 -5.61
CA GLN A 70 20.74 -24.98 -6.40
C GLN A 70 21.08 -23.83 -5.47
N GLU A 71 22.07 -23.02 -5.85
CA GLU A 71 22.32 -21.75 -5.18
C GLU A 71 21.45 -20.68 -5.81
N VAL A 72 20.61 -20.05 -4.98
CA VAL A 72 19.62 -19.08 -5.46
C VAL A 72 19.80 -17.78 -4.68
N PRO A 73 19.80 -16.62 -5.36
CA PRO A 73 19.83 -15.32 -4.69
C PRO A 73 18.61 -15.11 -3.79
N VAL A 74 18.81 -14.57 -2.58
CA VAL A 74 17.73 -14.35 -1.60
C VAL A 74 17.74 -12.95 -0.98
N VAL A 75 16.55 -12.47 -0.63
CA VAL A 75 16.39 -11.22 0.12
C VAL A 75 16.91 -11.35 1.56
N SER A 76 17.54 -10.29 2.07
CA SER A 76 18.14 -10.25 3.41
C SER A 76 17.63 -9.06 4.23
N LYS A 77 16.82 -9.36 5.25
CA LYS A 77 16.39 -8.34 6.24
C LYS A 77 17.57 -7.78 7.03
N ARG A 78 18.61 -8.61 7.25
CA ARG A 78 19.76 -8.24 8.07
C ARG A 78 20.56 -7.13 7.42
N ASP A 79 20.78 -7.21 6.11
CA ASP A 79 21.56 -6.20 5.38
C ASP A 79 20.87 -4.85 5.37
N VAL A 80 19.56 -4.83 5.11
CA VAL A 80 18.74 -3.62 5.21
C VAL A 80 18.82 -3.00 6.62
N GLN A 81 18.79 -3.83 7.67
CA GLN A 81 18.94 -3.34 9.04
C GLN A 81 20.32 -2.74 9.31
N LEU A 82 21.39 -3.38 8.83
CA LEU A 82 22.76 -2.91 8.99
C LEU A 82 22.99 -1.61 8.23
N PHE A 83 22.49 -1.52 6.99
CA PHE A 83 22.47 -0.29 6.21
C PHE A 83 21.80 0.86 6.96
N MET A 84 20.56 0.66 7.43
CA MET A 84 19.85 1.71 8.17
C MET A 84 20.53 2.06 9.51
N LYS A 85 21.23 1.12 10.15
CA LYS A 85 22.04 1.39 11.35
C LYS A 85 23.26 2.25 11.04
N ARG A 86 24.02 1.92 9.97
CA ARG A 86 25.17 2.71 9.51
C ARG A 86 24.74 4.13 9.12
N LEU A 87 23.68 4.23 8.33
CA LEU A 87 23.13 5.51 7.87
C LEU A 87 22.73 6.40 9.05
N ARG A 88 21.95 5.87 10.00
CA ARG A 88 21.51 6.64 11.18
C ARG A 88 22.64 7.03 12.12
N ARG A 89 23.68 6.20 12.24
CA ARG A 89 24.86 6.54 13.04
C ARG A 89 25.67 7.66 12.39
N LYS A 90 25.85 7.61 11.07
CA LYS A 90 26.62 8.60 10.32
C LYS A 90 25.93 9.98 10.29
N TYR A 91 24.60 9.99 10.30
CA TYR A 91 23.78 11.20 10.21
C TYR A 91 22.86 11.31 11.42
N GLU A 92 23.42 11.20 12.63
CA GLU A 92 22.66 11.15 13.88
C GLU A 92 21.89 12.43 14.20
N ASP A 93 22.36 13.58 13.70
CA ASP A 93 21.68 14.88 13.81
C ASP A 93 20.36 14.92 13.02
N TYR A 94 20.15 13.98 12.10
CA TYR A 94 18.99 13.96 11.22
C TYR A 94 18.02 12.84 11.61
N LYS A 95 16.75 13.20 11.73
CA LYS A 95 15.67 12.24 12.03
C LYS A 95 15.30 11.42 10.80
N ILE A 96 16.13 10.43 10.48
CA ILE A 96 15.96 9.58 9.30
C ILE A 96 14.89 8.51 9.53
N ARG A 97 13.86 8.56 8.68
CA ARG A 97 12.78 7.58 8.63
C ARG A 97 12.71 6.95 7.26
N PHE A 98 12.11 5.77 7.19
CA PHE A 98 12.07 5.03 5.94
C PHE A 98 10.86 4.11 5.86
N PHE A 99 10.53 3.74 4.63
CA PHE A 99 9.64 2.65 4.26
C PHE A 99 10.28 1.89 3.11
N LEU A 100 10.39 0.58 3.19
CA LEU A 100 11.12 -0.26 2.24
C LEU A 100 10.36 -1.54 1.94
N THR A 101 10.38 -1.96 0.68
CA THR A 101 9.93 -3.27 0.23
C THR A 101 11.06 -3.97 -0.51
N SER A 102 11.30 -5.24 -0.20
CA SER A 102 12.17 -6.09 -1.01
C SER A 102 11.39 -6.68 -2.18
N GLU A 103 12.04 -6.93 -3.29
CA GLU A 103 11.50 -7.71 -4.39
C GLU A 103 12.59 -8.49 -5.13
N TYR A 104 12.17 -9.35 -6.06
CA TYR A 104 13.04 -10.12 -6.94
C TYR A 104 12.88 -9.60 -8.36
N GLY A 105 13.99 -9.33 -9.04
CA GLY A 105 14.01 -8.96 -10.45
C GLY A 105 13.40 -10.04 -11.35
N THR A 106 12.78 -9.61 -12.45
CA THR A 106 12.03 -10.51 -13.35
C THR A 106 12.91 -11.41 -14.21
N GLU A 107 14.16 -11.00 -14.49
CA GLU A 107 15.05 -11.75 -15.38
C GLU A 107 15.81 -12.84 -14.61
N ASN A 108 16.59 -12.45 -13.60
CA ASN A 108 17.51 -13.36 -12.91
C ASN A 108 17.16 -13.60 -11.43
N GLY A 109 16.01 -13.09 -10.97
CA GLY A 109 15.65 -13.19 -9.56
C GLY A 109 16.64 -12.49 -8.63
N ARG A 110 17.39 -11.49 -9.11
CA ARG A 110 18.29 -10.71 -8.24
C ARG A 110 17.45 -9.96 -7.21
N PRO A 111 17.73 -10.07 -5.91
CA PRO A 111 17.07 -9.30 -4.87
C PRO A 111 17.41 -7.83 -5.01
N HIS A 112 16.41 -6.97 -4.89
CA HIS A 112 16.60 -5.53 -4.77
C HIS A 112 15.57 -4.92 -3.82
N TYR A 113 15.89 -3.73 -3.32
CA TYR A 113 15.09 -3.06 -2.30
C TYR A 113 14.69 -1.67 -2.77
N HIS A 114 13.38 -1.42 -2.77
CA HIS A 114 12.81 -0.10 -3.01
C HIS A 114 12.51 0.57 -1.69
N MET A 115 13.10 1.73 -1.48
CA MET A 115 13.03 2.47 -0.24
C MET A 115 12.58 3.90 -0.50
N ILE A 116 11.64 4.36 0.33
CA ILE A 116 11.34 5.76 0.51
C ILE A 116 12.09 6.20 1.77
N LEU A 117 13.00 7.16 1.62
CA LEU A 117 13.82 7.70 2.69
C LEU A 117 13.36 9.13 3.00
N PHE A 118 13.02 9.39 4.25
CA PHE A 118 12.51 10.67 4.75
C PHE A 118 13.54 11.32 5.67
N GLY A 119 13.72 12.63 5.53
CA GLY A 119 14.57 13.42 6.44
C GLY A 119 16.06 13.23 6.22
N PHE A 120 16.47 12.77 5.03
CA PHE A 120 17.87 12.77 4.62
C PHE A 120 18.22 14.13 3.99
N PRO A 121 19.30 14.80 4.42
CA PRO A 121 19.54 16.21 4.08
C PRO A 121 20.18 16.44 2.72
N PHE A 122 20.55 15.38 1.99
CA PHE A 122 21.23 15.48 0.70
C PHE A 122 20.35 14.99 -0.44
N THR A 123 20.64 15.47 -1.66
CA THR A 123 19.92 15.13 -2.90
C THR A 123 20.91 14.97 -4.06
N GLY A 124 20.43 14.45 -5.19
CA GLY A 124 21.21 14.25 -6.42
C GLY A 124 22.35 13.24 -6.25
N LYS A 125 23.41 13.41 -7.05
CA LYS A 125 24.59 12.52 -7.04
C LYS A 125 25.20 12.38 -5.63
N LYS A 126 25.31 13.50 -4.90
CA LYS A 126 25.84 13.52 -3.53
C LYS A 126 25.06 12.58 -2.61
N ALA A 127 23.72 12.55 -2.70
CA ALA A 127 22.93 11.62 -1.90
C ALA A 127 23.23 10.17 -2.26
N GLY A 128 23.31 9.85 -3.56
CA GLY A 128 23.66 8.52 -4.05
C GLY A 128 25.00 8.03 -3.49
N ASP A 129 26.05 8.85 -3.62
CA ASP A 129 27.40 8.52 -3.15
C ASP A 129 27.42 8.25 -1.63
N LEU A 130 26.81 9.14 -0.83
CA LEU A 130 26.75 9.01 0.63
C LEU A 130 25.91 7.81 1.10
N LEU A 131 24.87 7.44 0.34
CA LEU A 131 24.07 6.26 0.60
C LEU A 131 24.83 4.99 0.21
N ALA A 132 25.61 5.01 -0.89
CA ALA A 132 26.46 3.90 -1.32
C ALA A 132 27.55 3.57 -0.28
N GLU A 133 28.18 4.60 0.30
CA GLU A 133 29.11 4.44 1.43
C GLU A 133 28.49 3.71 2.62
N CYS A 134 27.17 3.84 2.82
CA CYS A 134 26.44 3.14 3.88
C CYS A 134 25.95 1.75 3.45
N TRP A 135 25.65 1.53 2.16
CA TRP A 135 25.14 0.24 1.66
C TRP A 135 26.23 -0.82 1.68
N GLN A 136 27.40 -0.54 1.10
CA GLN A 136 28.60 -1.39 1.11
C GLN A 136 28.42 -2.80 0.50
N GLN A 137 27.34 -3.06 -0.23
CA GLN A 137 27.04 -4.39 -0.80
C GLN A 137 26.66 -4.33 -2.29
N GLY A 138 26.94 -3.19 -2.94
CA GLY A 138 26.66 -2.99 -4.35
C GLY A 138 26.19 -1.58 -4.68
N PHE A 139 25.17 -1.50 -5.51
CA PHE A 139 24.77 -0.27 -6.18
C PHE A 139 23.62 0.43 -5.45
N VAL A 140 23.67 1.77 -5.49
CA VAL A 140 22.61 2.64 -4.98
C VAL A 140 22.18 3.60 -6.07
N GLN A 141 20.88 3.65 -6.33
CA GLN A 141 20.26 4.71 -7.12
C GLN A 141 19.35 5.52 -6.22
N ALA A 142 19.47 6.85 -6.25
CA ALA A 142 18.66 7.73 -5.43
C ALA A 142 18.21 8.94 -6.25
N HIS A 143 16.93 9.27 -6.15
CA HIS A 143 16.36 10.46 -6.78
C HIS A 143 15.22 11.03 -5.93
N PRO A 144 14.78 12.28 -6.19
CA PRO A 144 13.65 12.87 -5.47
C PRO A 144 12.40 11.97 -5.53
N LEU A 145 11.71 11.85 -4.39
CA LEU A 145 10.48 11.09 -4.28
C LEU A 145 9.34 11.79 -5.03
N THR A 146 8.61 11.06 -5.87
CA THR A 146 7.32 11.50 -6.43
C THR A 146 6.20 10.55 -6.02
N GLN A 147 4.96 10.91 -6.35
CA GLN A 147 3.79 10.05 -6.10
C GLN A 147 3.85 8.71 -6.86
N ARG A 148 4.56 8.67 -7.99
CA ARG A 148 4.74 7.44 -8.78
C ARG A 148 5.54 6.41 -8.00
N GLU A 149 6.64 6.81 -7.38
CA GLU A 149 7.49 5.93 -6.59
C GLU A 149 6.82 5.46 -5.30
N ILE A 150 6.00 6.30 -4.66
CA ILE A 150 5.16 5.87 -3.53
C ILE A 150 4.24 4.73 -3.95
N SER A 151 3.52 4.91 -5.07
CA SER A 151 2.60 3.91 -5.61
C SER A 151 3.33 2.63 -6.02
N TYR A 152 4.51 2.78 -6.65
CA TYR A 152 5.38 1.70 -7.06
C TYR A 152 5.84 0.86 -5.87
N THR A 153 6.40 1.49 -4.83
CA THR A 153 6.85 0.81 -3.60
C THR A 153 5.69 0.06 -2.93
N CYS A 154 4.49 0.63 -2.90
CA CYS A 154 3.32 -0.02 -2.32
C CYS A 154 2.77 -1.18 -3.16
N LYS A 155 3.07 -1.25 -4.47
CA LYS A 155 2.62 -2.34 -5.36
C LYS A 155 3.22 -3.69 -4.95
N TYR A 156 4.53 -3.71 -4.66
CA TYR A 156 5.28 -4.91 -4.30
C TYR A 156 4.96 -5.49 -2.92
N MET A 157 4.15 -4.79 -2.11
CA MET A 157 3.65 -5.33 -0.85
C MET A 157 2.66 -6.49 -1.03
N TYR A 158 1.98 -6.57 -2.17
CA TYR A 158 0.76 -7.38 -2.33
C TYR A 158 0.61 -8.14 -3.64
N GLU A 159 1.24 -7.67 -4.72
CA GLU A 159 1.44 -8.51 -5.89
C GLU A 159 2.51 -9.54 -5.54
N LYS A 160 2.33 -10.80 -5.99
CA LYS A 160 3.39 -11.78 -5.85
C LYS A 160 4.59 -11.18 -6.57
N SER A 161 5.62 -10.75 -5.85
CA SER A 161 6.92 -10.56 -6.48
C SER A 161 7.23 -11.83 -7.27
N ALA A 162 8.04 -11.73 -8.31
CA ALA A 162 8.50 -12.87 -9.08
C ALA A 162 9.45 -13.74 -8.22
N ILE A 163 8.94 -14.28 -7.11
CA ILE A 163 9.65 -15.19 -6.24
C ILE A 163 9.96 -16.41 -7.11
N PRO A 164 11.24 -16.75 -7.30
CA PRO A 164 11.63 -17.96 -8.01
C PRO A 164 10.85 -19.16 -7.45
N SER A 165 10.37 -20.05 -8.32
CA SER A 165 9.53 -21.20 -7.93
C SER A 165 10.17 -22.02 -6.81
N VAL A 166 11.49 -22.20 -6.89
CA VAL A 166 12.33 -22.90 -5.89
C VAL A 166 12.33 -22.26 -4.50
N LEU A 167 11.99 -20.97 -4.39
CA LEU A 167 11.95 -20.21 -3.12
C LEU A 167 10.53 -20.05 -2.55
N GLN A 168 9.49 -20.58 -3.20
CA GLN A 168 8.09 -20.34 -2.78
C GLN A 168 7.80 -20.84 -1.35
N ASP A 169 8.43 -21.94 -0.95
CA ASP A 169 8.25 -22.55 0.36
C ASP A 169 9.32 -22.11 1.38
N VAL A 170 10.35 -21.40 0.93
CA VAL A 170 11.44 -20.89 1.76
C VAL A 170 11.00 -19.60 2.45
N LYS A 171 10.70 -19.68 3.75
CA LYS A 171 10.14 -18.54 4.51
C LYS A 171 11.12 -17.35 4.63
N SER A 172 12.42 -17.61 4.75
CA SER A 172 13.51 -16.62 4.79
C SER A 172 13.56 -15.79 3.52
N ALA A 173 13.39 -16.45 2.37
CA ALA A 173 13.46 -15.86 1.04
C ALA A 173 12.20 -15.10 0.61
N LYS A 174 11.14 -15.03 1.44
CA LYS A 174 9.93 -14.30 1.07
C LYS A 174 10.16 -12.78 1.10
N PRO A 175 9.68 -12.05 0.08
CA PRO A 175 9.68 -10.60 0.09
C PRO A 175 9.05 -10.03 1.36
N PHE A 176 9.60 -8.93 1.84
CA PHE A 176 9.21 -8.31 3.08
C PHE A 176 9.09 -6.80 2.94
N MET A 177 8.37 -6.21 3.90
CA MET A 177 8.30 -4.77 4.09
C MET A 177 8.91 -4.40 5.43
N MET A 178 9.69 -3.33 5.46
CA MET A 178 10.25 -2.72 6.66
C MET A 178 9.94 -1.23 6.67
N CYS A 179 9.66 -0.67 7.85
CA CYS A 179 9.45 0.77 7.97
C CYS A 179 9.76 1.29 9.36
N SER A 180 9.78 2.61 9.50
CA SER A 180 9.87 3.28 10.79
C SER A 180 8.53 3.17 11.54
N ARG A 181 8.58 2.66 12.78
CA ARG A 181 7.39 2.29 13.57
C ARG A 181 7.16 3.17 14.81
N ARG A 182 8.14 3.99 15.19
CA ARG A 182 8.11 4.82 16.41
C ARG A 182 8.36 6.30 16.08
N PRO A 183 7.31 7.13 15.98
CA PRO A 183 5.92 6.71 15.78
C PRO A 183 5.74 6.06 14.39
N GLY A 184 4.57 5.48 14.10
CA GLY A 184 4.28 4.86 12.80
C GLY A 184 4.29 5.88 11.66
N ILE A 185 4.50 5.40 10.42
CA ILE A 185 4.43 6.26 9.22
C ILE A 185 3.05 6.93 9.12
N GLY A 186 3.07 8.23 8.84
CA GLY A 186 1.93 9.15 8.75
C GLY A 186 1.58 9.82 10.08
N TYR A 187 2.19 9.43 11.20
CA TYR A 187 1.82 9.99 12.51
C TYR A 187 2.15 11.47 12.65
N VAL A 188 3.34 11.88 12.18
CA VAL A 188 3.80 13.27 12.34
C VAL A 188 2.88 14.26 11.63
N TRP A 189 2.18 13.79 10.59
CA TRP A 189 1.20 14.58 9.86
C TRP A 189 -0.08 14.86 10.66
N LEU A 190 -0.41 14.05 11.66
CA LEU A 190 -1.55 14.27 12.57
C LEU A 190 -1.21 15.38 13.59
N SER A 191 -0.96 16.59 13.09
CA SER A 191 -0.74 17.78 13.91
C SER A 191 -2.02 18.15 14.67
N GLU A 192 -1.89 18.98 15.72
CA GLU A 192 -3.05 19.45 16.51
C GLU A 192 -4.14 20.09 15.63
N TYR A 193 -3.76 20.81 14.58
CA TYR A 193 -4.70 21.38 13.63
C TYR A 193 -5.51 20.30 12.88
N ILE A 194 -4.84 19.23 12.42
CA ILE A 194 -5.52 18.11 11.73
C ILE A 194 -6.41 17.36 12.71
N LEU A 195 -5.96 17.15 13.95
CA LEU A 195 -6.76 16.53 15.01
C LEU A 195 -8.02 17.35 15.29
N ASP A 196 -7.89 18.66 15.50
CA ASP A 196 -9.00 19.58 15.75
C ASP A 196 -10.01 19.60 14.58
N PHE A 197 -9.52 19.64 13.34
CA PHE A 197 -10.38 19.56 12.15
C PHE A 197 -11.24 18.29 12.16
N TYR A 198 -10.65 17.12 12.41
CA TYR A 198 -11.39 15.85 12.41
C TYR A 198 -12.28 15.67 13.65
N ARG A 199 -11.95 16.31 14.78
CA ARG A 199 -12.85 16.38 15.95
C ARG A 199 -14.10 17.20 15.64
N LYS A 200 -13.95 18.38 15.02
CA LYS A 200 -15.07 19.27 14.63
C LYS A 200 -15.86 18.77 13.44
N HIS A 201 -15.20 18.03 12.54
CA HIS A 201 -15.79 17.50 11.32
C HIS A 201 -15.52 15.99 11.19
N PRO A 202 -16.14 15.16 12.03
CA PRO A 202 -15.88 13.73 12.05
C PRO A 202 -16.30 13.12 10.71
N ARG A 203 -15.35 12.43 10.08
CA ARG A 203 -15.50 11.84 8.74
C ARG A 203 -14.78 10.51 8.70
N SER A 204 -15.36 9.55 7.98
CA SER A 204 -14.76 8.25 7.75
C SER A 204 -13.84 8.18 6.52
N TYR A 205 -13.51 9.32 5.94
CA TYR A 205 -12.73 9.45 4.72
C TYR A 205 -11.69 10.55 4.86
N VAL A 206 -10.67 10.46 4.02
CA VAL A 206 -9.62 11.46 3.84
C VAL A 206 -9.60 11.90 2.38
N MET A 207 -9.05 13.08 2.11
CA MET A 207 -8.85 13.56 0.75
C MET A 207 -7.47 13.15 0.27
N SER A 208 -7.38 12.50 -0.89
CA SER A 208 -6.10 12.19 -1.53
C SER A 208 -5.42 13.47 -2.04
N ALA A 209 -4.14 13.36 -2.43
CA ALA A 209 -3.42 14.46 -3.07
C ALA A 209 -4.12 15.02 -4.33
N HIS A 210 -4.95 14.21 -4.99
CA HIS A 210 -5.71 14.57 -6.18
C HIS A 210 -7.13 15.09 -5.88
N GLY A 211 -7.45 15.36 -4.62
CA GLY A 211 -8.78 15.84 -4.23
C GLY A 211 -9.89 14.78 -4.27
N LEU A 212 -9.55 13.50 -4.38
CA LEU A 212 -10.52 12.41 -4.37
C LEU A 212 -10.74 11.87 -2.96
N LYS A 213 -12.00 11.55 -2.62
CA LYS A 213 -12.33 10.90 -1.35
C LYS A 213 -11.81 9.46 -1.35
N GLN A 214 -11.01 9.12 -0.35
CA GLN A 214 -10.62 7.75 -0.06
C GLN A 214 -10.97 7.39 1.38
N ALA A 215 -11.22 6.11 1.64
CA ALA A 215 -11.51 5.67 2.99
C ALA A 215 -10.33 5.98 3.92
N MET A 216 -10.63 6.43 5.13
CA MET A 216 -9.61 6.76 6.10
C MET A 216 -8.78 5.51 6.45
N PRO A 217 -7.44 5.58 6.41
CA PRO A 217 -6.61 4.52 6.92
C PRO A 217 -6.99 4.16 8.36
N ARG A 218 -7.11 2.86 8.66
CA ARG A 218 -7.37 2.37 10.02
C ARG A 218 -6.42 2.99 11.04
N TYR A 219 -5.14 3.14 10.68
CA TYR A 219 -4.12 3.76 11.53
C TYR A 219 -4.48 5.19 11.97
N PHE A 220 -5.11 5.99 11.09
CA PHE A 220 -5.55 7.33 11.44
C PHE A 220 -6.87 7.31 12.21
N ALA A 221 -7.82 6.47 11.80
CA ALA A 221 -9.09 6.31 12.53
C ALA A 221 -8.87 5.91 14.00
N GLU A 222 -7.92 5.01 14.28
CA GLU A 222 -7.53 4.60 15.64
C GLU A 222 -6.84 5.70 16.47
N LYS A 223 -6.39 6.78 15.84
CA LYS A 223 -5.75 7.93 16.52
C LYS A 223 -6.65 9.15 16.62
N LEU A 224 -7.60 9.27 15.69
CA LEU A 224 -8.54 10.37 15.64
C LEU A 224 -9.77 10.13 16.49
N TYR A 225 -10.21 8.88 16.62
CA TYR A 225 -11.51 8.54 17.16
C TYR A 225 -11.40 7.43 18.21
N ASP A 226 -12.18 7.57 19.28
CA ASP A 226 -12.52 6.50 20.20
C ASP A 226 -13.54 5.53 19.57
N ASP A 227 -13.97 4.53 20.32
CA ASP A 227 -14.87 3.51 19.81
C ASP A 227 -16.30 4.04 19.63
N ASP A 228 -16.74 4.96 20.48
CA ASP A 228 -18.05 5.61 20.39
C ASP A 228 -18.16 6.45 19.11
N MET A 229 -17.16 7.27 18.79
CA MET A 229 -17.14 8.06 17.57
C MET A 229 -17.02 7.19 16.31
N LYS A 230 -16.33 6.03 16.38
CA LYS A 230 -16.29 5.08 15.27
C LYS A 230 -17.66 4.47 15.01
N GLU A 231 -18.41 4.12 16.06
CA GLU A 231 -19.76 3.59 15.92
C GLU A 231 -20.73 4.66 15.41
N PHE A 232 -20.68 5.88 15.95
CA PHE A 232 -21.43 7.02 15.41
C PHE A 232 -21.18 7.24 13.91
N LEU A 233 -19.91 7.20 13.47
CA LEU A 233 -19.56 7.36 12.05
C LEU A 233 -20.02 6.19 11.17
N LYS A 234 -20.23 5.01 11.74
CA LYS A 234 -20.76 3.83 11.05
C LYS A 234 -22.28 3.92 10.92
N GLU A 235 -22.97 4.34 11.97
CA GLU A 235 -24.41 4.61 11.97
C GLU A 235 -24.75 5.75 11.00
N PHE A 236 -24.08 6.90 11.13
CA PHE A 236 -24.26 8.05 10.25
C PHE A 236 -24.08 7.70 8.77
N ARG A 237 -23.08 6.86 8.45
CA ARG A 237 -22.85 6.40 7.09
C ARG A 237 -23.97 5.49 6.60
N SER A 238 -24.45 4.58 7.45
CA SER A 238 -25.56 3.68 7.12
C SER A 238 -26.84 4.47 6.85
N ALA A 239 -27.15 5.45 7.70
CA ALA A 239 -28.28 6.37 7.54
C ALA A 239 -28.16 7.20 6.25
N PHE A 240 -26.98 7.76 5.96
CA PHE A 240 -26.74 8.50 4.71
C PHE A 240 -26.96 7.65 3.46
N TYR A 241 -26.50 6.39 3.45
CA TYR A 241 -26.75 5.48 2.32
C TYR A 241 -28.22 5.08 2.19
N ALA A 242 -28.92 4.87 3.31
CA ALA A 242 -30.36 4.60 3.30
C ALA A 242 -31.13 5.79 2.72
N ASP A 243 -30.83 7.02 3.15
CA ASP A 243 -31.42 8.25 2.61
C ASP A 243 -31.16 8.40 1.10
N LEU A 244 -29.93 8.13 0.65
CA LEU A 244 -29.59 8.13 -0.78
C LEU A 244 -30.40 7.09 -1.58
N GLN A 245 -30.60 5.89 -1.03
CA GLN A 245 -31.41 4.85 -1.67
C GLN A 245 -32.87 5.25 -1.75
N VAL A 246 -33.42 5.83 -0.68
CA VAL A 246 -34.79 6.34 -0.65
C VAL A 246 -34.96 7.47 -1.66
N LYS A 247 -34.02 8.42 -1.73
CA LYS A 247 -34.03 9.51 -2.73
C LYS A 247 -33.98 8.96 -4.15
N GLY A 248 -33.06 8.04 -4.44
CA GLY A 248 -32.96 7.43 -5.77
C GLY A 248 -34.22 6.63 -6.15
N TYR A 249 -34.83 5.93 -5.19
CA TYR A 249 -36.11 5.25 -5.40
C TYR A 249 -37.26 6.23 -5.65
N ASN A 250 -37.33 7.30 -4.85
CA ASN A 250 -38.33 8.36 -5.01
C ASN A 250 -38.20 9.07 -6.35
N GLU A 251 -36.98 9.37 -6.79
CA GLU A 251 -36.71 9.89 -8.14
C GLU A 251 -37.22 8.91 -9.20
N PHE A 252 -36.91 7.62 -9.07
CA PHE A 252 -37.35 6.58 -10.00
C PHE A 252 -38.88 6.44 -10.09
N ILE A 253 -39.59 6.36 -8.96
CA ILE A 253 -41.07 6.20 -8.97
C ILE A 253 -41.79 7.43 -9.52
N ASN A 254 -41.19 8.61 -9.37
CA ASN A 254 -41.74 9.88 -9.86
C ASN A 254 -41.42 10.13 -11.34
N MET A 255 -40.61 9.30 -11.98
CA MET A 255 -40.42 9.32 -13.43
C MET A 255 -41.67 8.81 -14.16
N ASP A 256 -41.93 9.35 -15.35
CA ASP A 256 -42.96 8.83 -16.23
C ASP A 256 -42.64 7.39 -16.67
N ALA A 257 -43.67 6.67 -17.13
CA ALA A 257 -43.55 5.24 -17.46
C ALA A 257 -42.52 4.97 -18.56
N ARG A 258 -42.37 5.87 -19.54
CA ARG A 258 -41.41 5.73 -20.63
C ARG A 258 -39.98 5.90 -20.11
N THR A 259 -39.74 6.89 -19.26
CA THR A 259 -38.42 7.13 -18.68
C THR A 259 -37.99 5.97 -17.78
N ARG A 260 -38.89 5.41 -16.96
CA ARG A 260 -38.62 4.19 -16.18
C ARG A 260 -38.27 2.99 -17.06
N PHE A 261 -39.06 2.75 -18.11
CA PHE A 261 -38.79 1.66 -19.06
C PHE A 261 -37.40 1.81 -19.72
N LEU A 262 -37.02 3.03 -20.13
CA LEU A 262 -35.70 3.29 -20.71
C LEU A 262 -34.58 3.07 -19.71
N HIS A 263 -34.75 3.51 -18.46
CA HIS A 263 -33.79 3.30 -17.38
C HIS A 263 -33.58 1.81 -17.08
N ASP A 264 -34.67 1.04 -16.95
CA ASP A 264 -34.61 -0.39 -16.71
C ASP A 264 -33.98 -1.13 -17.89
N ARG A 265 -34.33 -0.76 -19.12
CA ARG A 265 -33.74 -1.34 -20.34
C ARG A 265 -32.23 -1.08 -20.39
N MET A 266 -31.78 0.13 -20.05
CA MET A 266 -30.35 0.45 -19.99
C MET A 266 -29.61 -0.42 -18.94
N ILE A 267 -30.20 -0.64 -17.76
CA ILE A 267 -29.61 -1.51 -16.74
C ILE A 267 -29.51 -2.96 -17.23
N ILE A 268 -30.53 -3.46 -17.92
CA ILE A 268 -30.55 -4.81 -18.51
C ILE A 268 -29.44 -4.94 -19.56
N GLU A 269 -29.34 -3.99 -20.50
CA GLU A 269 -28.30 -3.97 -21.54
C GLU A 269 -26.88 -3.95 -20.91
N MET A 270 -26.65 -3.13 -19.90
CA MET A 270 -25.36 -3.10 -19.17
C MET A 270 -25.03 -4.44 -18.49
N LYS A 271 -26.03 -5.13 -17.96
CA LYS A 271 -25.86 -6.46 -17.34
C LYS A 271 -25.50 -7.50 -18.39
N GLU A 272 -26.20 -7.52 -19.52
CA GLU A 272 -25.89 -8.42 -20.64
C GLU A 272 -24.47 -8.21 -21.19
N GLU A 273 -24.03 -6.95 -21.33
CA GLU A 273 -22.65 -6.63 -21.70
C GLU A 273 -21.61 -7.12 -20.69
N TYR A 274 -21.90 -6.98 -19.39
CA TYR A 274 -21.06 -7.54 -18.34
C TYR A 274 -20.96 -9.07 -18.46
N GLU A 275 -22.07 -9.77 -18.66
CA GLU A 275 -22.11 -11.23 -18.82
C GLU A 275 -21.34 -11.69 -20.06
N LYS A 276 -21.49 -11.00 -21.20
CA LYS A 276 -20.70 -11.24 -22.41
C LYS A 276 -19.19 -11.13 -22.13
N ARG A 277 -18.75 -10.05 -21.48
CA ARG A 277 -17.33 -9.84 -21.11
C ARG A 277 -16.83 -10.89 -20.11
N ALA A 278 -17.64 -11.26 -19.13
CA ALA A 278 -17.30 -12.29 -18.15
C ALA A 278 -17.12 -13.66 -18.82
N ASN A 279 -18.03 -14.03 -19.71
CA ASN A 279 -17.98 -15.28 -20.48
C ASN A 279 -16.77 -15.33 -21.42
N ALA A 280 -16.43 -14.22 -22.08
CA ALA A 280 -15.23 -14.13 -22.91
C ALA A 280 -13.94 -14.35 -22.08
N ARG A 281 -13.84 -13.75 -20.88
CA ARG A 281 -12.70 -13.94 -19.97
C ARG A 281 -12.59 -15.38 -19.43
N LEU A 282 -13.70 -16.09 -19.31
CA LEU A 282 -13.71 -17.49 -18.90
C LEU A 282 -13.25 -18.40 -20.04
N LYS A 283 -13.66 -18.11 -21.28
CA LYS A 283 -13.22 -18.85 -22.47
C LYS A 283 -11.74 -18.64 -22.79
N SER A 284 -11.19 -17.45 -22.53
CA SER A 284 -9.77 -17.14 -22.76
C SER A 284 -8.80 -17.69 -21.70
N LYS A 285 -9.31 -18.45 -20.71
CA LYS A 285 -8.52 -19.07 -19.62
C LYS A 285 -8.49 -20.60 -19.70
N LYS A 286 -9.09 -21.19 -20.74
CA LYS A 286 -8.86 -22.58 -21.17
C LYS A 286 -7.82 -22.57 -22.27
#